data_AF-A0A836IEC2-F1
#
_entry.id   AF-A0A836IEC2-F1
#
_cell.length_a   1.000
_cell.length_b   1.000
_cell.length_c   1.000
_cell.angle_alpha   90.00
_cell.angle_beta   90.00
_cell.angle_gamma   90.00
#
_symmetry.space_group_name_H-M   'P 1'
#
loop_
_entity.id
_entity.type
_entity.pdbx_description
1 polymer ?
#
loop_
_entity_poly.entity_id
_entity_poly.type
_entity_poly.pdbx_seq_one_letter_code
_entity_poly.pdbx_strand_id
1 'polypeptide(L)'
;MPFLGPCISVPPTLCTVAFLKPDVILHQVRPVFSHRRKARCCFTMWFDGTLTSSDDDLFLKAQHRNKGTVPFLRRSAVQRILSRAVCEAENAESLADCFGADTAALQVSPPRAPRAPAAAFQAREAARLSEGAGGAPRRPRLSVR
;
A
#
# COMPACT_ATOMS: atom_id res chain seq x y z
N MET A 1 5.06 -0.42 -14.51
CA MET A 1 6.38 0.08 -14.11
C MET A 1 7.00 -0.87 -13.09
N PRO A 2 8.09 -1.56 -13.46
CA PRO A 2 8.91 -2.29 -12.49
C PRO A 2 9.50 -1.33 -11.46
N PHE A 3 9.56 -1.73 -10.18
CA PHE A 3 10.15 -0.91 -9.12
C PHE A 3 11.59 -0.49 -9.46
N LEU A 4 11.88 0.81 -9.36
CA LEU A 4 13.20 1.39 -9.68
C LEU A 4 13.70 0.98 -11.08
N GLY A 5 12.80 0.65 -12.00
CA GLY A 5 13.10 0.25 -13.37
C GLY A 5 12.50 1.23 -14.37
N PRO A 6 12.80 1.07 -15.66
CA PRO A 6 12.25 1.93 -16.69
C PRO A 6 10.73 1.77 -16.78
N CYS A 7 10.04 2.87 -17.07
CA CYS A 7 8.61 2.85 -17.39
C CYS A 7 8.38 2.08 -18.70
N ILE A 8 7.51 1.07 -18.64
CA ILE A 8 7.13 0.26 -19.81
C ILE A 8 5.69 0.63 -20.17
N SER A 9 5.48 1.05 -21.42
CA SER A 9 4.16 1.34 -21.98
C SER A 9 3.77 0.23 -22.94
N VAL A 10 2.60 -0.38 -22.71
CA VAL A 10 2.07 -1.45 -23.57
C VAL A 10 0.83 -0.91 -24.28
N PRO A 11 0.83 -0.82 -25.63
CA PRO A 11 -0.35 -0.38 -26.37
C PRO A 11 -1.45 -1.46 -26.33
N PRO A 12 -2.73 -1.08 -26.11
CA PRO A 12 -3.85 -2.03 -26.09
C PRO A 12 -4.30 -2.36 -27.54
N THR A 13 -3.51 -3.16 -28.24
CA THR A 13 -3.86 -3.68 -29.58
C THR A 13 -4.74 -4.93 -29.48
N LEU A 14 -5.45 -5.24 -30.56
CA LEU A 14 -6.30 -6.43 -30.65
C LEU A 14 -5.46 -7.69 -30.39
N CYS A 15 -6.00 -8.63 -29.61
CA CYS A 15 -5.36 -9.89 -29.22
C CYS A 15 -4.05 -9.77 -28.40
N THR A 16 -3.76 -8.60 -27.82
CA THR A 16 -2.65 -8.45 -26.87
C THR A 16 -3.04 -8.95 -25.49
N VAL A 17 -2.23 -9.86 -24.94
CA VAL A 17 -2.37 -10.38 -23.58
C VAL A 17 -1.19 -9.89 -22.74
N ALA A 18 -1.48 -9.32 -21.57
CA ALA A 18 -0.46 -8.88 -20.62
C ALA A 18 -0.60 -9.66 -19.31
N PHE A 19 0.48 -10.33 -18.90
CA PHE A 19 0.57 -10.98 -17.60
C PHE A 19 1.31 -10.07 -16.62
N LEU A 20 0.68 -9.82 -15.46
CA LEU A 20 1.20 -8.92 -14.44
C LEU A 20 1.15 -9.64 -13.10
N LYS A 21 2.19 -9.48 -12.29
CA LYS A 21 2.16 -9.84 -10.88
C LYS A 21 1.69 -8.62 -10.08
N PRO A 22 0.42 -8.56 -9.64
CA PRO A 22 -0.18 -7.33 -9.12
C PRO A 22 0.49 -6.83 -7.84
N ASP A 23 1.02 -7.74 -7.02
CA ASP A 23 1.69 -7.38 -5.78
C ASP A 23 3.05 -6.68 -5.98
N VAL A 24 3.67 -6.89 -7.15
CA VAL A 24 5.07 -6.49 -7.41
C VAL A 24 5.17 -5.50 -8.58
N ILE A 25 4.14 -5.41 -9.42
CA ILE A 25 4.14 -4.52 -10.58
C ILE A 25 3.14 -3.38 -10.36
N LEU A 26 3.68 -2.21 -10.03
CA LEU A 26 2.92 -0.97 -10.09
C LEU A 26 2.54 -0.69 -11.54
N HIS A 27 1.27 -0.43 -11.82
CA HIS A 27 0.81 -0.11 -13.17
C HIS A 27 -0.31 0.92 -13.11
N GLN A 28 -0.43 1.70 -14.18
CA GLN A 28 -1.50 2.66 -14.38
C GLN A 28 -2.01 2.55 -15.81
N VAL A 29 -3.30 2.83 -15.97
CA VAL A 29 -3.95 2.77 -17.27
C VAL A 29 -4.13 4.20 -17.76
N ARG A 30 -3.46 4.55 -18.87
CA ARG A 30 -3.54 5.92 -19.43
C ARG A 30 -4.95 6.25 -19.93
N PRO A 31 -5.34 7.54 -19.89
CA PRO A 31 -6.62 7.99 -20.41
C PRO A 31 -6.72 7.75 -21.92
N VAL A 32 -7.93 7.54 -22.42
CA VAL A 32 -8.18 7.40 -23.86
C VAL A 32 -8.45 8.80 -24.45
N PHE A 33 -7.41 9.47 -24.92
CA PHE A 33 -7.54 10.72 -25.67
C PHE A 33 -7.82 10.43 -27.14
N SER A 34 -9.08 10.14 -27.44
CA SER A 34 -9.54 9.83 -28.80
C SER A 34 -10.53 10.88 -29.26
N HIS A 35 -10.14 11.68 -30.26
CA HIS A 35 -11.05 12.64 -30.93
C HIS A 35 -12.29 11.96 -31.56
N ARG A 36 -12.25 10.62 -31.74
CA ARG A 36 -13.30 9.84 -32.41
C ARG A 36 -14.16 8.97 -31.46
N ARG A 37 -14.22 9.27 -30.15
CA ARG A 37 -15.01 8.49 -29.16
C ARG A 37 -14.83 6.96 -29.31
N LYS A 38 -13.60 6.49 -29.55
CA LYS A 38 -13.33 5.05 -29.63
C LYS A 38 -13.39 4.44 -28.23
N ALA A 39 -14.26 3.45 -28.04
CA ALA A 39 -14.31 2.67 -26.80
C ALA A 39 -13.09 1.76 -26.69
N ARG A 40 -12.51 1.64 -25.49
CA ARG A 40 -11.46 0.66 -25.17
C ARG A 40 -12.12 -0.48 -24.40
N CYS A 41 -12.13 -1.67 -25.00
CA CYS A 41 -12.61 -2.90 -24.35
C CYS A 41 -11.41 -3.72 -23.85
N CYS A 42 -11.53 -4.28 -22.65
CA CYS A 42 -10.53 -5.19 -22.09
C CYS A 42 -11.22 -6.33 -21.33
N PHE A 43 -10.64 -7.52 -21.39
CA PHE A 43 -10.99 -8.65 -20.54
C PHE A 43 -9.89 -8.82 -19.50
N THR A 44 -10.27 -8.90 -18.22
CA THR A 44 -9.33 -9.08 -17.11
C THR A 44 -9.70 -10.33 -16.35
N MET A 45 -8.71 -11.17 -16.08
CA MET A 45 -8.85 -12.34 -15.22
C MET A 45 -7.78 -12.30 -14.13
N TRP A 46 -8.14 -12.78 -12.95
CA TRP A 46 -7.26 -12.84 -11.79
C TRP A 46 -7.05 -14.30 -11.40
N PHE A 47 -5.82 -14.63 -11.04
CA PHE A 47 -5.46 -15.94 -10.52
C PHE A 47 -5.00 -15.75 -9.08
N ASP A 48 -5.72 -16.35 -8.14
CA ASP A 48 -5.40 -16.23 -6.73
C ASP A 48 -4.17 -17.05 -6.37
N GLY A 49 -3.25 -16.43 -5.62
CA GLY A 49 -2.09 -17.09 -5.05
C GLY A 49 -2.34 -17.47 -3.60
N THR A 50 -2.02 -18.71 -3.23
CA THR A 50 -2.23 -19.26 -1.88
C THR A 50 -1.35 -18.64 -0.79
N LEU A 51 -0.31 -17.89 -1.16
CA LEU A 51 0.69 -17.30 -0.26
C LEU A 51 0.89 -15.80 -0.52
N THR A 52 -0.19 -15.07 -0.78
CA THR A 52 -0.13 -13.61 -0.94
C THR A 52 -0.39 -12.90 0.40
N SER A 53 0.31 -11.80 0.65
CA SER A 53 0.14 -10.96 1.85
C SER A 53 0.60 -11.58 3.18
N SER A 54 1.75 -12.25 3.17
CA SER A 54 2.43 -12.66 4.41
C SER A 54 2.97 -11.45 5.19
N ASP A 55 3.33 -11.60 6.46
CA ASP A 55 3.97 -10.52 7.24
C ASP A 55 5.26 -10.01 6.58
N ASP A 56 5.98 -10.87 5.87
CA ASP A 56 7.16 -10.51 5.09
C ASP A 56 6.84 -9.62 3.89
N ASP A 57 5.59 -9.60 3.42
CA ASP A 57 5.09 -8.79 2.31
C ASP A 57 4.48 -7.45 2.76
N LEU A 58 4.15 -7.34 4.05
CA LEU A 58 3.39 -6.23 4.62
C LEU A 58 4.24 -5.22 5.40
N PHE A 59 5.45 -5.59 5.84
CA PHE A 59 6.25 -4.74 6.72
C PHE A 59 7.70 -4.54 6.25
N LEU A 60 8.14 -3.28 6.28
CA LEU A 60 9.56 -2.95 6.18
C LEU A 60 10.25 -3.29 7.50
N LYS A 61 11.16 -4.26 7.46
CA LYS A 61 12.00 -4.66 8.59
C LYS A 61 13.33 -3.91 8.56
N ALA A 62 14.01 -3.82 9.71
CA ALA A 62 15.31 -3.14 9.84
C ALA A 62 16.36 -3.66 8.83
N GLN A 63 16.31 -4.96 8.51
CA GLN A 63 17.17 -5.59 7.52
C GLN A 63 17.01 -5.02 6.10
N HIS A 64 15.88 -4.39 5.77
CA HIS A 64 15.61 -3.82 4.44
C HIS A 64 16.28 -2.46 4.22
N ARG A 65 16.94 -1.88 5.24
CA ARG A 65 17.48 -0.52 5.22
C ARG A 65 18.84 -0.38 4.51
N ASN A 66 19.46 -1.50 4.13
CA ASN A 66 20.78 -1.53 3.50
C ASN A 66 20.68 -1.45 1.97
N LYS A 67 21.65 -0.81 1.28
CA LYS A 67 21.65 -0.72 -0.21
C LYS A 67 21.60 -2.09 -0.92
N GLY A 68 22.12 -3.14 -0.29
CA GLY A 68 22.08 -4.51 -0.81
C GLY A 68 20.67 -5.12 -0.90
N THR A 69 19.65 -4.47 -0.35
CA THR A 69 18.26 -4.98 -0.34
C THR A 69 17.48 -4.55 -1.58
N VAL A 70 18.01 -3.64 -2.39
CA VAL A 70 17.33 -3.13 -3.60
C VAL A 70 16.91 -4.26 -4.55
N PRO A 71 17.75 -5.26 -4.89
CA PRO A 71 17.33 -6.37 -5.73
C PRO A 71 16.17 -7.18 -5.15
N PHE A 72 16.12 -7.33 -3.83
CA PHE A 72 15.02 -7.99 -3.12
C PHE A 72 13.74 -7.14 -3.20
N LEU A 73 13.82 -5.84 -2.89
CA LEU A 73 12.70 -4.92 -2.94
C LEU A 73 12.04 -4.89 -4.33
N ARG A 74 12.83 -4.98 -5.41
CA ARG A 74 12.30 -5.02 -6.79
C ARG A 74 11.42 -6.23 -7.09
N ARG A 75 11.56 -7.32 -6.34
CA ARG A 75 10.85 -8.59 -6.56
C ARG A 75 9.81 -8.89 -5.48
N SER A 76 9.79 -8.08 -4.42
CA SER A 76 8.94 -8.26 -3.24
C SER A 76 7.71 -7.37 -3.30
N ALA A 77 6.64 -7.81 -2.64
CA ALA A 77 5.41 -7.05 -2.48
C ALA A 77 5.53 -5.90 -1.45
N VAL A 78 6.60 -5.90 -0.63
CA VAL A 78 6.92 -4.85 0.35
C VAL A 78 7.11 -3.48 -0.31
N GLN A 79 7.49 -3.47 -1.59
CA GLN A 79 7.63 -2.24 -2.35
C GLN A 79 6.36 -1.38 -2.36
N ARG A 80 5.16 -1.97 -2.16
CA ARG A 80 3.88 -1.24 -2.10
C ARG A 80 3.84 -0.18 -1.00
N ILE A 81 4.62 -0.37 0.06
CA ILE A 81 4.74 0.58 1.17
C ILE A 81 5.53 1.82 0.73
N LEU A 82 6.50 1.63 -0.17
CA LEU A 82 7.41 2.68 -0.65
C LEU A 82 6.98 3.27 -1.99
N SER A 83 6.15 2.57 -2.76
CA SER A 83 5.85 2.89 -4.16
C SER A 83 5.32 4.31 -4.34
N ARG A 84 4.51 4.81 -3.40
CA ARG A 84 3.99 6.18 -3.44
C ARG A 84 5.08 7.23 -3.24
N ALA A 85 6.02 6.99 -2.32
CA ALA A 85 7.12 7.91 -2.07
C ALA A 85 8.18 7.84 -3.19
N VAL A 86 8.40 6.66 -3.75
CA VAL A 86 9.38 6.46 -4.84
C VAL A 86 8.86 6.99 -6.17
N CYS A 87 7.56 6.88 -6.44
CA CYS A 87 6.92 7.31 -7.68
C CYS A 87 6.00 8.52 -7.42
N GLU A 88 6.46 9.48 -6.61
CA GLU A 88 5.63 10.61 -6.17
C GLU A 88 5.16 11.45 -7.37
N ALA A 89 6.05 11.73 -8.32
CA ALA A 89 5.76 12.50 -9.51
C ALA A 89 4.67 11.83 -10.38
N GLU A 90 4.79 10.54 -10.65
CA GLU A 90 3.83 9.79 -11.46
C GLU A 90 2.45 9.66 -10.78
N ASN A 91 2.45 9.52 -9.45
CA ASN A 91 1.21 9.54 -8.67
C ASN A 91 0.56 10.93 -8.68
N ALA A 92 1.35 12.00 -8.55
CA ALA A 92 0.84 13.37 -8.59
C ALA A 92 0.21 13.70 -9.96
N GLU A 93 0.87 13.31 -11.06
CA GLU A 93 0.33 13.45 -12.42
C GLU A 93 -1.00 12.71 -12.58
N SER A 94 -1.06 11.45 -12.14
CA SER A 94 -2.28 10.64 -12.23
C SER A 94 -3.43 11.21 -11.38
N LEU A 95 -3.11 11.79 -10.22
CA LEU A 95 -4.09 12.47 -9.37
C LEU A 95 -4.58 13.77 -10.02
N ALA A 96 -3.68 14.53 -10.66
CA ALA A 96 -4.06 15.72 -11.42
C ALA A 96 -4.99 15.38 -12.59
N ASP A 97 -4.73 14.29 -13.31
CA ASP A 97 -5.62 13.78 -14.37
C ASP A 97 -7.02 13.41 -13.84
N CYS A 98 -7.10 12.92 -12.59
CA CYS A 98 -8.35 12.51 -11.97
C CYS A 98 -9.21 13.68 -11.46
N PHE A 99 -8.58 14.69 -10.84
CA PHE A 99 -9.28 15.77 -10.16
C PHE A 99 -9.23 17.12 -10.91
N GLY A 100 -8.46 17.19 -12.00
CA GLY A 100 -8.12 18.45 -12.67
C GLY A 100 -7.07 19.25 -11.89
N ALA A 101 -6.34 20.13 -12.58
CA ALA A 101 -5.19 20.85 -12.02
C ALA A 101 -5.54 21.79 -10.84
N ASP A 102 -6.81 22.19 -10.69
CA ASP A 102 -7.23 23.29 -9.79
C ASP A 102 -7.99 22.83 -8.53
N THR A 103 -8.02 21.54 -8.22
CA THR A 103 -8.77 21.07 -7.04
C THR A 103 -7.95 21.15 -5.76
N ALA A 104 -8.51 21.79 -4.73
CA ALA A 104 -7.99 21.79 -3.36
C ALA A 104 -7.73 20.37 -2.78
N ALA A 105 -8.30 19.33 -3.38
CA ALA A 105 -8.04 17.91 -3.07
C ALA A 105 -6.58 17.48 -3.33
N LEU A 106 -5.87 18.10 -4.27
CA LEU A 106 -4.43 17.89 -4.47
C LEU A 106 -3.61 18.37 -3.27
N GLN A 107 -4.05 19.43 -2.60
CA GLN A 107 -3.39 20.01 -1.41
C GLN A 107 -3.74 19.27 -0.10
N VAL A 108 -4.90 18.59 -0.05
CA VAL A 108 -5.39 17.82 1.12
C VAL A 108 -4.94 16.36 1.10
N SER A 109 -4.12 15.97 0.13
CA SER A 109 -3.43 14.68 0.11
C SER A 109 -2.00 14.89 0.66
N PRO A 110 -1.79 14.98 1.99
CA PRO A 110 -0.44 14.73 2.48
C PRO A 110 -0.05 13.31 2.04
N PRO A 111 1.25 12.98 1.95
CA PRO A 111 1.65 11.58 1.91
C PRO A 111 0.94 10.94 3.10
N ARG A 112 -0.03 10.07 2.82
CA ARG A 112 -0.75 9.36 3.88
C ARG A 112 0.37 8.60 4.57
N ALA A 113 0.80 9.09 5.73
CA ALA A 113 1.94 8.54 6.45
C ALA A 113 1.77 7.03 6.46
N PRO A 114 2.85 6.24 6.25
CA PRO A 114 2.74 4.79 6.24
C PRO A 114 1.90 4.42 7.45
N ARG A 115 0.73 3.82 7.22
CA ARG A 115 -0.17 3.44 8.31
C ARG A 115 0.73 2.68 9.28
N ALA A 116 0.93 3.24 10.48
CA ALA A 116 1.63 2.52 11.53
C ALA A 116 0.98 1.13 11.59
N PRO A 117 1.79 0.06 11.68
CA PRO A 117 1.26 -1.30 11.64
C PRO A 117 0.10 -1.40 12.64
N ALA A 118 -0.96 -2.12 12.30
CA ALA A 118 -2.14 -2.30 13.17
C ALA A 118 -1.76 -2.73 14.61
N ALA A 119 -0.56 -3.29 14.79
CA ALA A 119 0.11 -3.53 16.06
C ALA A 119 0.22 -2.29 16.98
N ALA A 120 0.37 -1.06 16.46
CA ALA A 120 0.45 0.15 17.27
C ALA A 120 -0.92 0.59 17.83
N PHE A 121 -2.02 0.25 17.14
CA PHE A 121 -3.38 0.44 17.66
C PHE A 121 -3.70 -0.64 18.70
N GLN A 122 -3.38 -1.90 18.42
CA GLN A 122 -3.54 -3.01 19.37
C GLN A 122 -2.66 -2.85 20.62
N ALA A 123 -1.45 -2.31 20.52
CA ALA A 123 -0.59 -2.03 21.66
C ALA A 123 -1.13 -0.88 22.53
N ARG A 124 -1.75 0.15 21.91
CA ARG A 124 -2.45 1.21 22.65
C ARG A 124 -3.72 0.71 23.34
N GLU A 125 -4.43 -0.23 22.72
CA GLU A 125 -5.63 -0.85 23.27
C GLU A 125 -5.29 -1.83 24.40
N ALA A 126 -4.23 -2.64 24.23
CA ALA A 126 -3.67 -3.50 25.28
C ALA A 126 -3.11 -2.70 26.47
N ALA A 127 -2.45 -1.56 26.22
CA ALA A 127 -1.99 -0.66 27.28
C ALA A 127 -3.17 -0.05 28.06
N ARG A 128 -4.25 0.38 27.38
CA ARG A 128 -5.48 0.87 28.02
C ARG A 128 -6.19 -0.21 28.85
N LEU A 129 -6.17 -1.47 28.40
CA LEU A 129 -6.72 -2.59 29.17
C LEU A 129 -5.83 -2.96 30.37
N SER A 130 -4.52 -2.75 30.28
CA SER A 130 -3.58 -2.98 31.41
C SER A 130 -3.63 -1.90 32.48
N GLU A 131 -3.96 -0.64 32.13
CA GLU A 131 -4.13 0.44 33.10
C GLU A 131 -5.47 0.36 33.87
N GLY A 132 -6.45 -0.40 33.36
CA GLY A 132 -7.72 -0.66 34.06
C GLY A 132 -7.68 -1.77 35.11
N ALA A 133 -6.60 -2.55 35.19
CA ALA A 133 -6.49 -3.72 36.07
C ALA A 133 -5.72 -3.44 37.39
N GLY A 134 -5.33 -2.19 37.67
CA GLY A 134 -4.61 -1.77 38.87
C GLY A 134 -5.50 -1.49 40.09
N GLY A 135 -6.49 -2.34 40.37
CA GLY A 135 -7.30 -2.26 41.60
C GLY A 135 -6.65 -3.05 42.74
N ALA A 136 -6.08 -2.34 43.72
CA ALA A 136 -5.38 -2.91 44.88
C ALA A 136 -6.21 -3.98 45.64
N PRO A 137 -5.58 -5.06 46.16
CA PRO A 137 -6.28 -6.09 46.92
C PRO A 137 -6.71 -5.55 48.29
N ARG A 138 -8.02 -5.44 48.54
CA ARG A 138 -8.57 -5.17 49.87
C ARG A 138 -8.38 -6.40 50.76
N ARG A 139 -7.60 -6.25 51.84
CA ARG A 139 -7.46 -7.25 52.92
C ARG A 139 -8.82 -7.54 53.58
N PRO A 140 -9.13 -8.80 53.94
CA PRO A 140 -10.30 -9.10 54.76
C PRO A 140 -10.02 -8.67 56.22
N ARG A 141 -10.92 -7.85 56.79
CA ARG A 141 -10.98 -7.63 58.24
C ARG A 141 -11.76 -8.79 58.88
N LEU A 142 -11.09 -9.57 59.71
CA LEU A 142 -11.74 -10.41 60.71
C LEU A 142 -12.50 -9.52 61.69
N SER A 143 -13.77 -9.83 61.92
CA SER A 143 -14.54 -9.33 63.06
C SER A 143 -15.13 -10.54 63.78
N VAL A 144 -14.56 -10.83 64.93
CA VAL A 144 -15.09 -11.70 65.97
C VAL A 144 -16.24 -10.98 66.65
N ARG A 145 -17.41 -11.62 66.72
CA ARG A 145 -18.26 -11.76 67.91
C ARG A 145 -19.43 -12.69 67.63
#